data_AF-A0A7L4ZY36-F1
#
_entry.id   AF-A0A7L4ZY36-F1
#
_cell.length_a   1.000
_cell.length_b   1.000
_cell.length_c   1.000
_cell.angle_alpha   90.00
_cell.angle_beta   90.00
_cell.angle_gamma   90.00
#
_symmetry.space_group_name_H-M   'P 1'
#
loop_
_entity.id
_entity.type
_entity.pdbx_description
1 polymer ?
#
loop_
_entity_poly.entity_id
_entity_poly.type
_entity_poly.pdbx_seq_one_letter_code
_entity_poly.pdbx_strand_id
1 'polypeptide(L)'
;MNDKQRAKLQMMQATLAVLEEHADLYATNAALTTARQQLADLVADLDPTATTQQRAAGVAKPGAVKKKTKLLLAQRAAEVAAALFAHADATDDLNLQTDADYSEYQLTRATDNDLQRIAKNLHTRATALLPQLQEQGVTAQELTDFQAALTAF
;
A
#
# COMPACT_ATOMS: atom_id res chain seq x y z
N MET A 1 -0.37 30.66 -0.15
CA MET A 1 -0.99 29.33 0.01
C MET A 1 -0.73 28.82 1.42
N ASN A 2 -1.76 28.51 2.20
CA ASN A 2 -1.64 27.96 3.56
C ASN A 2 -1.54 26.42 3.53
N ASP A 3 -1.20 25.78 4.65
CA ASP A 3 -0.95 24.34 4.70
C ASP A 3 -2.16 23.49 4.31
N LYS A 4 -3.38 23.95 4.62
CA LYS A 4 -4.62 23.30 4.21
C LYS A 4 -4.81 23.37 2.69
N GLN A 5 -4.51 24.51 2.08
CA GLN A 5 -4.56 24.70 0.63
C GLN A 5 -3.50 23.83 -0.07
N ARG A 6 -2.28 23.73 0.49
CA ARG A 6 -1.22 22.84 -0.03
C ARG A 6 -1.61 21.38 0.01
N ALA A 7 -2.17 20.92 1.14
CA ALA A 7 -2.67 19.54 1.25
C ALA A 7 -3.78 19.26 0.23
N LYS A 8 -4.65 20.23 -0.02
CA LYS A 8 -5.72 20.11 -1.03
C LYS A 8 -5.15 20.03 -2.46
N LEU A 9 -4.12 20.82 -2.78
CA LEU A 9 -3.44 20.74 -4.08
C LEU A 9 -2.71 19.41 -4.25
N GLN A 10 -2.00 18.93 -3.23
CA GLN A 10 -1.34 17.62 -3.25
C GLN A 10 -2.34 16.47 -3.44
N MET A 11 -3.51 16.57 -2.80
CA MET A 11 -4.60 15.61 -3.01
C MET A 11 -5.08 15.63 -4.46
N MET A 12 -5.33 16.81 -5.03
CA MET A 12 -5.75 16.94 -6.44
C MET A 12 -4.70 16.40 -7.42
N GLN A 13 -3.41 16.67 -7.16
CA GLN A 13 -2.29 16.15 -7.95
C GLN A 13 -2.19 14.62 -7.87
N ALA A 14 -2.36 14.04 -6.68
CA ALA A 14 -2.37 12.58 -6.51
C ALA A 14 -3.58 11.94 -7.21
N THR A 15 -4.76 12.55 -7.14
CA THR A 15 -5.95 12.10 -7.86
C THR A 15 -5.74 12.15 -9.37
N LEU A 16 -5.12 13.20 -9.90
CA LEU A 16 -4.77 13.27 -11.32
C LEU A 16 -3.79 12.17 -11.74
N ALA A 17 -2.77 11.89 -10.93
CA ALA A 17 -1.79 10.85 -11.23
C ALA A 17 -2.44 9.46 -11.33
N VAL A 18 -3.34 9.12 -10.40
CA VAL A 18 -4.09 7.84 -10.44
C VAL A 18 -5.02 7.78 -11.64
N LEU A 19 -5.68 8.88 -11.99
CA LEU A 19 -6.52 8.94 -13.18
C LEU A 19 -5.69 8.78 -14.46
N GLU A 20 -4.49 9.34 -14.54
CA GLU A 20 -3.59 9.14 -15.68
C GLU A 20 -3.06 7.72 -15.80
N GLU A 21 -2.67 7.12 -14.67
CA GLU A 21 -2.16 5.73 -14.62
C GLU A 21 -3.18 4.71 -15.13
N HIS A 22 -4.47 4.96 -14.89
CA HIS A 22 -5.57 4.07 -15.28
C HIS A 22 -6.48 4.66 -16.36
N ALA A 23 -5.93 5.51 -17.23
CA ALA A 23 -6.68 6.18 -18.29
C ALA A 23 -7.36 5.21 -19.28
N ASP A 24 -6.78 4.02 -19.45
CA ASP A 24 -7.29 2.92 -20.27
C ASP A 24 -8.66 2.39 -19.78
N LEU A 25 -8.89 2.39 -18.46
CA LEU A 25 -10.14 1.87 -17.88
C LEU A 25 -11.37 2.74 -18.17
N TYR A 26 -11.18 4.02 -18.47
CA TYR A 26 -12.27 4.96 -18.71
C TYR A 26 -12.15 5.78 -19.99
N ALA A 27 -11.23 5.41 -20.89
CA ALA A 27 -11.00 6.09 -22.16
C ALA A 27 -12.28 6.25 -23.01
N THR A 28 -13.23 5.31 -22.89
CA THR A 28 -14.53 5.33 -23.59
C THR A 28 -15.58 6.23 -22.93
N ASN A 29 -15.35 6.68 -21.69
CA ASN A 29 -16.26 7.55 -20.95
C ASN A 29 -15.86 9.03 -21.10
N ALA A 30 -16.47 9.70 -22.07
CA ALA A 30 -16.19 11.10 -22.40
C ALA A 30 -16.40 12.07 -21.23
N ALA A 31 -17.36 11.80 -20.34
CA ALA A 31 -17.63 12.67 -19.19
C ALA A 31 -16.50 12.60 -18.16
N LEU A 32 -15.98 11.40 -17.90
CA LEU A 32 -14.87 11.21 -16.96
C LEU A 32 -13.55 11.76 -17.52
N THR A 33 -13.31 11.59 -18.82
CA THR A 33 -12.18 12.21 -19.52
C THR A 33 -12.23 13.74 -19.46
N THR A 34 -13.43 14.33 -19.61
CA THR A 34 -13.62 15.78 -19.51
C THR A 34 -13.39 16.29 -18.09
N ALA A 35 -13.93 15.61 -17.08
CA ALA A 35 -13.74 15.97 -15.68
C ALA A 35 -12.27 15.89 -15.24
N ARG A 36 -11.53 14.89 -15.73
CA ARG A 36 -10.07 14.78 -15.55
C ARG A 36 -9.34 15.96 -16.17
N GLN A 37 -9.69 16.34 -17.39
CA GLN A 37 -9.06 17.48 -18.06
C GLN A 37 -9.31 18.79 -17.30
N GLN A 38 -10.55 19.02 -16.86
CA GLN A 38 -10.90 20.19 -16.04
C GLN A 38 -10.14 20.23 -14.71
N LEU A 39 -9.92 19.07 -14.08
CA LEU A 39 -9.10 18.97 -12.87
C LEU A 39 -7.62 19.28 -13.17
N ALA A 40 -7.10 18.83 -14.30
CA ALA A 40 -5.73 19.13 -14.73
C ALA A 40 -5.53 20.63 -14.99
N ASP A 41 -6.49 21.26 -15.68
CA ASP A 41 -6.48 22.70 -15.95
C ASP A 41 -6.55 23.51 -14.64
N LEU A 42 -7.43 23.10 -13.70
CA LEU A 42 -7.53 23.74 -12.39
C LEU A 42 -6.24 23.61 -11.57
N VAL A 43 -5.55 22.48 -11.65
CA VAL A 43 -4.26 22.28 -10.96
C VAL A 43 -3.17 23.12 -11.61
N ALA A 44 -3.18 23.30 -12.93
CA ALA A 44 -2.26 24.18 -13.64
C ALA A 44 -2.50 25.67 -13.31
N ASP A 45 -3.76 26.08 -13.18
CA ASP A 45 -4.13 27.45 -12.79
C ASP A 45 -3.75 27.77 -11.33
N LEU A 46 -3.87 26.79 -10.43
CA LEU A 46 -3.52 26.94 -9.02
C LEU A 46 -2.02 26.93 -8.76
N ASP A 47 -1.22 26.46 -9.72
CA ASP A 47 0.23 26.44 -9.64
C ASP A 47 0.86 26.62 -11.03
N PRO A 48 1.02 27.88 -11.51
CA PRO A 48 1.67 28.16 -12.80
C PRO A 48 3.16 27.79 -12.82
N THR A 49 3.70 27.29 -11.71
CA THR A 49 5.05 26.75 -11.55
C THR A 49 5.11 25.22 -11.42
N ALA A 50 3.98 24.51 -11.54
CA ALA A 50 3.91 23.05 -11.37
C ALA A 50 4.82 22.29 -12.36
N THR A 51 5.08 22.85 -13.54
CA THR A 51 6.04 22.32 -14.52
C THR A 51 7.50 22.37 -14.06
N THR A 52 7.82 23.08 -12.97
CA THR A 52 9.18 23.15 -12.39
C THR A 52 9.30 22.40 -11.05
N GLN A 53 8.20 21.92 -10.45
CA GLN A 53 8.25 21.08 -9.23
C GLN A 53 8.02 19.59 -9.48
N GLN A 54 7.76 19.17 -10.72
CA GLN A 54 7.83 17.77 -11.14
C GLN A 54 9.27 17.21 -11.24
N ARG A 55 10.29 17.99 -10.89
CA ARG A 55 11.69 17.55 -10.73
C ARG A 55 12.35 17.98 -9.41
N ALA A 56 11.56 18.25 -8.38
CA ALA A 56 12.06 18.37 -7.02
C ALA A 56 11.13 17.64 -6.05
N ALA A 57 10.98 16.33 -6.23
CA ALA A 57 10.67 15.46 -5.10
C ALA A 57 11.85 15.60 -4.12
N GLY A 58 11.70 16.55 -3.21
CA GLY A 58 12.66 16.81 -2.15
C GLY A 58 12.99 15.50 -1.47
N VAL A 59 14.30 15.28 -1.28
CA VAL A 59 14.88 14.21 -0.48
C VAL A 59 13.93 13.88 0.66
N ALA A 60 13.27 12.73 0.56
CA ALA A 60 12.27 12.35 1.53
C ALA A 60 12.94 12.41 2.90
N LYS A 61 12.43 13.27 3.80
CA LYS A 61 12.96 13.34 5.16
C LYS A 61 12.97 11.90 5.69
N PRO A 62 14.07 11.39 6.27
CA PRO A 62 14.19 9.97 6.63
C PRO A 62 12.98 9.43 7.41
N GLY A 63 12.36 10.26 8.26
CA GLY A 63 11.16 9.90 9.02
C GLY A 63 9.87 9.69 8.20
N ALA A 64 9.70 10.35 7.05
CA ALA A 64 8.52 10.17 6.19
C ALA A 64 8.61 8.86 5.39
N VAL A 65 9.83 8.50 4.94
CA VAL A 65 10.11 7.19 4.32
C VAL A 65 9.86 6.08 5.32
N LYS A 66 10.43 6.21 6.53
CA LYS A 66 10.30 5.22 7.60
C LYS A 66 8.85 4.95 8.00
N LYS A 67 8.00 5.98 8.06
CA LYS A 67 6.58 5.81 8.35
C LYS A 67 5.85 5.08 7.21
N LYS A 68 6.18 5.40 5.96
CA LYS A 68 5.57 4.77 4.78
C LYS A 68 5.97 3.29 4.67
N THR A 69 7.23 2.95 4.88
CA THR A 69 7.71 1.56 4.83
C THR A 69 7.11 0.73 5.96
N LYS A 70 6.96 1.30 7.17
CA LYS A 70 6.27 0.64 8.29
C LYS A 70 4.81 0.29 7.97
N LEU A 71 4.06 1.27 7.46
CA LEU A 71 2.64 1.07 7.12
C LEU A 71 2.48 0.02 6.02
N LEU A 72 3.31 0.09 4.99
CA LEU A 72 3.31 -0.90 3.91
C LEU A 72 3.60 -2.31 4.43
N LEU A 73 4.62 -2.47 5.29
CA LEU A 73 4.95 -3.76 5.88
C LEU A 73 3.80 -4.31 6.75
N ALA A 74 3.20 -3.45 7.58
CA ALA A 74 2.09 -3.83 8.44
C ALA A 74 0.84 -4.25 7.64
N GLN A 75 0.53 -3.53 6.56
CA GLN A 75 -0.58 -3.88 5.67
C GLN A 75 -0.36 -5.24 5.00
N ARG A 76 0.81 -5.45 4.37
CA ARG A 76 1.13 -6.73 3.71
C ARG A 76 1.17 -7.90 4.69
N ALA A 77 1.71 -7.67 5.89
CA ALA A 77 1.69 -8.67 6.95
C ALA A 77 0.26 -9.03 7.39
N ALA A 78 -0.66 -8.06 7.47
CA ALA A 78 -2.05 -8.30 7.83
C ALA A 78 -2.81 -9.09 6.74
N GLU A 79 -2.59 -8.78 5.48
CA GLU A 79 -3.17 -9.50 4.33
C GLU A 79 -2.77 -10.99 4.37
N VAL A 80 -1.48 -11.26 4.57
CA VAL A 80 -0.96 -12.64 4.67
C VAL A 80 -1.40 -13.33 5.96
N ALA A 81 -1.48 -12.61 7.08
CA ALA A 81 -2.00 -13.13 8.34
C ALA A 81 -3.45 -13.59 8.22
N ALA A 82 -4.31 -12.79 7.57
CA ALA A 82 -5.71 -13.14 7.35
C ALA A 82 -5.87 -14.42 6.51
N ALA A 83 -5.06 -14.57 5.44
CA ALA A 83 -5.08 -15.77 4.61
C ALA A 83 -4.61 -17.02 5.38
N LEU A 84 -3.54 -16.89 6.18
CA LEU A 84 -3.06 -17.97 7.05
C LEU A 84 -4.10 -18.36 8.10
N PHE A 85 -4.76 -17.37 8.71
CA PHE A 85 -5.81 -17.59 9.70
C PHE A 85 -7.01 -18.31 9.07
N ALA A 86 -7.46 -17.89 7.88
CA ALA A 86 -8.55 -18.55 7.16
C ALA A 86 -8.20 -20.00 6.79
N HIS A 87 -6.96 -20.26 6.38
CA HIS A 87 -6.48 -21.62 6.13
C HIS A 87 -6.43 -22.46 7.42
N ALA A 88 -5.98 -21.88 8.52
CA ALA A 88 -5.95 -22.54 9.82
C ALA A 88 -7.37 -22.91 10.29
N ASP A 89 -8.34 -22.01 10.13
CA ASP A 89 -9.74 -22.26 10.47
C ASP A 89 -10.34 -23.38 9.61
N ALA A 90 -10.02 -23.42 8.32
CA ALA A 90 -10.48 -24.48 7.41
C ALA A 90 -9.86 -25.87 7.72
N THR A 91 -8.68 -25.90 8.36
CA THR A 91 -7.93 -27.13 8.66
C THR A 91 -7.94 -27.52 10.14
N ASP A 92 -8.60 -26.73 10.98
CA ASP A 92 -8.63 -26.86 12.45
C ASP A 92 -7.23 -26.84 13.10
N ASP A 93 -6.28 -26.09 12.51
CA ASP A 93 -4.92 -25.90 13.05
C ASP A 93 -4.85 -24.72 14.02
N LEU A 94 -5.13 -25.00 15.29
CA LEU A 94 -5.10 -23.99 16.37
C LEU A 94 -3.74 -23.29 16.53
N ASN A 95 -2.62 -23.95 16.19
CA ASN A 95 -1.30 -23.34 16.31
C ASN A 95 -1.12 -22.29 15.21
N LEU A 96 -1.46 -22.66 13.97
CA LEU A 96 -1.39 -21.73 12.85
C LEU A 96 -2.36 -20.56 13.03
N GLN A 97 -3.55 -20.82 13.57
CA GLN A 97 -4.54 -19.80 13.87
C GLN A 97 -3.99 -18.77 14.87
N THR A 98 -3.42 -19.23 15.98
CA THR A 98 -2.81 -18.34 16.99
C THR A 98 -1.60 -17.58 16.43
N ASP A 99 -0.78 -18.24 15.61
CA ASP A 99 0.41 -17.62 15.02
C ASP A 99 0.09 -16.59 13.93
N ALA A 100 -1.13 -16.61 13.39
CA ALA A 100 -1.61 -15.70 12.36
C ALA A 100 -2.67 -14.69 12.85
N ASP A 101 -2.98 -14.66 14.14
CA ASP A 101 -3.99 -13.77 14.73
C ASP A 101 -3.45 -12.33 14.91
N TYR A 102 -3.24 -11.66 13.77
CA TYR A 102 -2.77 -10.28 13.73
C TYR A 102 -3.63 -9.41 12.81
N SER A 103 -4.21 -8.36 13.39
CA SER A 103 -4.86 -7.29 12.64
C SER A 103 -3.87 -6.21 12.18
N GLU A 104 -4.20 -5.50 11.11
CA GLU A 104 -3.42 -4.34 10.62
C GLU A 104 -3.21 -3.29 11.73
N TYR A 105 -4.24 -3.04 12.55
CA TYR A 105 -4.14 -2.10 13.66
C TYR A 105 -3.10 -2.52 14.71
N GLN A 106 -3.01 -3.81 15.04
CA GLN A 106 -1.99 -4.32 15.95
C GLN A 106 -0.59 -4.20 15.33
N LEU A 107 -0.45 -4.56 14.06
CA LEU A 107 0.84 -4.54 13.34
C LEU A 107 1.37 -3.12 13.13
N THR A 108 0.50 -2.15 12.82
CA THR A 108 0.89 -0.74 12.66
C THR A 108 1.36 -0.11 13.97
N ARG A 109 0.87 -0.61 15.12
CA ARG A 109 1.26 -0.17 16.47
C ARG A 109 2.42 -0.94 17.08
N ALA A 110 2.77 -2.10 16.53
CA ALA A 110 3.91 -2.89 16.99
C ALA A 110 5.22 -2.08 16.95
N THR A 111 6.17 -2.42 17.81
CA THR A 111 7.51 -1.85 17.72
C THR A 111 8.15 -2.26 16.40
N ASP A 112 9.14 -1.51 15.91
CA ASP A 112 9.78 -1.83 14.63
C ASP A 112 10.40 -3.24 14.64
N ASN A 113 11.01 -3.63 15.76
CA ASN A 113 11.58 -4.96 15.95
C ASN A 113 10.50 -6.06 15.96
N ASP A 114 9.38 -5.82 16.64
CA ASP A 114 8.28 -6.78 16.70
C ASP A 114 7.61 -6.96 15.35
N LEU A 115 7.33 -5.86 14.65
CA LEU A 115 6.76 -5.90 13.30
C LEU A 115 7.65 -6.70 12.36
N GLN A 116 8.97 -6.46 12.38
CA GLN A 116 9.89 -7.21 11.53
C GLN A 116 9.92 -8.71 11.87
N ARG A 117 9.91 -9.06 13.17
CA ARG A 117 9.89 -10.46 13.61
C ARG A 117 8.60 -11.16 13.21
N ILE A 118 7.45 -10.53 13.46
CA ILE A 118 6.12 -11.07 13.13
C ILE A 118 6.00 -11.23 11.61
N ALA A 119 6.32 -10.20 10.83
CA ALA A 119 6.25 -10.24 9.38
C ALA A 119 7.15 -11.33 8.77
N LYS A 120 8.36 -11.53 9.31
CA LYS A 120 9.24 -12.64 8.89
C LYS A 120 8.61 -14.00 9.16
N ASN A 121 8.01 -14.19 10.33
CA ASN A 121 7.35 -15.45 10.69
C ASN A 121 6.17 -15.74 9.74
N LEU A 122 5.30 -14.76 9.52
CA LEU A 122 4.16 -14.86 8.61
C LEU A 122 4.62 -15.16 7.18
N HIS A 123 5.66 -14.46 6.68
CA HIS A 123 6.21 -14.73 5.37
C HIS A 123 6.75 -16.16 5.24
N THR A 124 7.50 -16.65 6.24
CA THR A 124 8.02 -18.03 6.25
C THR A 124 6.90 -19.06 6.23
N ARG A 125 5.86 -18.88 7.06
CA ARG A 125 4.70 -19.78 7.09
C ARG A 125 3.92 -19.75 5.79
N ALA A 126 3.66 -18.57 5.24
CA ALA A 126 2.95 -18.43 3.98
C ALA A 126 3.72 -18.98 2.78
N THR A 127 5.06 -18.87 2.79
CA THR A 127 5.91 -19.51 1.76
C THR A 127 5.80 -21.04 1.83
N ALA A 128 5.81 -21.61 3.03
CA ALA A 128 5.67 -23.06 3.21
C ALA A 128 4.29 -23.60 2.80
N LEU A 129 3.25 -22.78 2.99
CA LEU A 129 1.85 -23.11 2.69
C LEU A 129 1.34 -22.48 1.38
N LEU A 130 2.24 -21.97 0.52
CA LEU A 130 1.86 -21.24 -0.68
C LEU A 130 0.89 -22.03 -1.59
N PRO A 131 1.09 -23.34 -1.86
CA PRO A 131 0.14 -24.10 -2.67
C PRO A 131 -1.30 -24.07 -2.11
N GLN A 132 -1.43 -24.08 -0.78
CA GLN A 132 -2.72 -24.10 -0.08
C GLN A 132 -3.35 -22.71 0.03
N LEU A 133 -2.53 -21.65 0.09
CA LEU A 133 -3.01 -20.28 0.21
C LEU A 133 -3.43 -19.64 -1.12
N GLN A 134 -3.14 -20.29 -2.26
CA GLN A 134 -3.64 -19.84 -3.57
C GLN A 134 -5.17 -19.77 -3.61
N GLU A 135 -5.86 -20.69 -2.92
CA GLU A 135 -7.32 -20.69 -2.81
C GLU A 135 -7.85 -19.48 -1.99
N GLN A 136 -6.99 -18.89 -1.15
CA GLN A 136 -7.28 -17.71 -0.34
C GLN A 136 -6.77 -16.42 -1.00
N GLY A 137 -6.43 -16.48 -2.29
CA GLY A 137 -5.99 -15.33 -3.08
C GLY A 137 -4.51 -14.98 -2.95
N VAL A 138 -3.73 -15.66 -2.09
CA VAL A 138 -2.30 -15.39 -1.92
C VAL A 138 -1.51 -15.98 -3.08
N THR A 139 -0.91 -15.11 -3.88
CA THR A 139 -0.08 -15.51 -5.03
C THR A 139 1.41 -15.47 -4.70
N ALA A 140 2.23 -16.12 -5.54
CA ALA A 140 3.68 -16.02 -5.46
C ALA A 140 4.18 -14.57 -5.62
N GLN A 141 3.46 -13.75 -6.40
CA GLN A 141 3.77 -12.34 -6.58
C GLN A 141 3.55 -11.56 -5.28
N GLU A 142 2.48 -11.81 -4.56
CA GLU A 142 2.20 -11.13 -3.29
C GLU A 142 3.21 -11.49 -2.19
N LEU A 143 3.68 -12.74 -2.14
CA LEU A 143 4.79 -13.09 -1.24
C LEU A 143 6.10 -12.41 -1.65
N THR A 144 6.33 -12.24 -2.95
CA THR A 144 7.49 -11.48 -3.44
C THR A 144 7.40 -10.02 -3.03
N ASP A 145 6.22 -9.40 -3.19
CA ASP A 145 5.96 -8.03 -2.78
C ASP A 145 6.06 -7.86 -1.25
N PHE A 146 5.64 -8.86 -0.48
CA PHE A 146 5.79 -8.88 0.97
C PHE A 146 7.26 -8.99 1.39
N GLN A 147 8.05 -9.84 0.74
CA GLN A 147 9.49 -9.93 0.95
C GLN A 147 10.22 -8.63 0.58
N ALA A 148 9.77 -7.94 -0.48
CA ALA A 148 10.28 -6.63 -0.85
C ALA A 148 9.98 -5.58 0.24
N ALA A 149 8.76 -5.57 0.79
CA ALA A 149 8.39 -4.71 1.92
C ALA A 149 9.23 -4.99 3.18
N LEU A 150 9.51 -6.27 3.47
CA LEU A 150 10.39 -6.70 4.57
C LEU A 150 11.84 -6.22 4.41
N THR A 151 12.32 -6.12 3.18
CA THR A 151 13.69 -5.71 2.86
C THR A 151 13.83 -4.18 2.86
N ALA A 152 12.77 -3.47 2.49
CA ALA A 152 12.72 -2.01 2.45
C ALA A 152 12.49 -1.36 3.83
N PHE A 153 12.02 -2.13 4.81
CA PHE A 153 11.76 -1.71 6.18
C PHE A 153 13.00 -1.81 7.07
#